data_AF-A0A7X6QLM3-F1
#
_entry.id   AF-A0A7X6QLM3-F1
#
_cell.length_a   1.000
_cell.length_b   1.000
_cell.length_c   1.000
_cell.angle_alpha   90.00
_cell.angle_beta   90.00
_cell.angle_gamma   90.00
#
_symmetry.space_group_name_H-M   'P 1'
#
loop_
_entity.id
_entity.type
_entity.pdbx_description
1 polymer ?
#
loop_
_entity_poly.entity_id
_entity_poly.type
_entity_poly.pdbx_seq_one_letter_code
_entity_poly.pdbx_strand_id
1 'polypeptide(L)'
;MNIIGAGHVPEASAATGRTVINGNIRFMGGSDFSLLQGIFHDGEIWIGEGTTSDGITVSNILLSRCNLDILYLSASSYSASASSAQNIMAKDCIFRANVVCQNNNRGHLFSNCIFQGQINYLSGGITINNSIFLHNSPLYSVTSALLNNCIFSVESTPIYSAGGAKSTFNNCIFGMSAFPTNESSSDYHYFNNCLAYGSNVIDLFANVPEARFDYMFDFHLAEGSVASGFGLEGTDCGIYGGAEPYKEGAIPINPHIQSIYIPGTTDGQGKLNISVTVEAQDN
;
A
#
# COMPACT_ATOMS: atom_id res chain seq x y z
N MET A 1 -8.85 18.61 -0.39
CA MET A 1 -7.82 18.90 -1.41
C MET A 1 -7.67 17.69 -2.31
N ASN A 2 -7.64 17.85 -3.63
CA ASN A 2 -7.48 16.72 -4.55
C ASN A 2 -6.24 16.94 -5.41
N ILE A 3 -5.31 15.99 -5.36
CA ILE A 3 -4.11 15.97 -6.19
C ILE A 3 -4.13 14.67 -7.00
N ILE A 4 -4.05 14.82 -8.32
CA ILE A 4 -3.95 13.71 -9.27
C ILE A 4 -2.70 13.96 -10.10
N GLY A 5 -1.70 13.10 -9.95
CA GLY A 5 -0.47 13.13 -10.73
C GLY A 5 -0.61 12.44 -12.09
N ALA A 6 0.50 12.33 -12.81
CA ALA A 6 0.61 11.60 -14.08
C ALA A 6 1.03 10.12 -13.90
N GLY A 7 1.15 9.65 -12.66
CA GLY A 7 1.64 8.31 -12.31
C GLY A 7 3.03 8.33 -11.68
N HIS A 8 3.40 7.21 -11.06
CA HIS A 8 4.72 7.01 -10.44
C HIS A 8 5.58 5.92 -11.11
N VAL A 9 4.96 5.05 -11.92
CA VAL A 9 5.66 3.97 -12.63
C VAL A 9 6.42 4.57 -13.82
N PRO A 10 7.75 4.44 -13.90
CA PRO A 10 8.56 5.10 -14.94
C PRO A 10 8.13 4.75 -16.36
N GLU A 11 7.87 3.48 -16.66
CA GLU A 11 7.47 3.03 -18.00
C GLU A 11 6.07 3.50 -18.37
N ALA A 12 5.10 3.33 -17.47
CA ALA A 12 3.73 3.76 -17.72
C ALA A 12 3.60 5.29 -17.88
N SER A 13 4.47 6.06 -17.21
CA SER A 13 4.48 7.53 -17.30
C SER A 13 5.56 8.08 -18.23
N ALA A 14 6.16 7.26 -19.11
CA ALA A 14 7.31 7.67 -19.94
C ALA A 14 7.01 8.91 -20.82
N ALA A 15 5.79 9.03 -21.34
CA ALA A 15 5.40 10.14 -22.20
C ALA A 15 5.18 11.47 -21.43
N THR A 16 4.81 11.41 -20.16
CA THR A 16 4.51 12.59 -19.32
C THR A 16 5.59 12.90 -18.29
N GLY A 17 6.48 11.93 -18.05
CA GLY A 17 7.23 11.84 -16.80
C GLY A 17 6.34 11.45 -15.61
N ARG A 18 6.99 11.00 -14.54
CA ARG A 18 6.33 10.73 -13.25
C ARG A 18 6.07 12.02 -12.48
N THR A 19 4.96 12.08 -11.76
CA THR A 19 4.73 13.16 -10.79
C THR A 19 5.47 12.87 -9.50
N VAL A 20 6.37 13.78 -9.12
CA VAL A 20 7.14 13.71 -7.87
C VAL A 20 6.74 14.86 -6.96
N ILE A 21 6.38 14.54 -5.72
CA ILE A 21 6.24 15.53 -4.64
C ILE A 21 7.33 15.25 -3.61
N ASN A 22 8.13 16.27 -3.30
CA ASN A 22 9.19 16.20 -2.30
C ASN A 22 8.77 16.92 -1.02
N GLY A 23 9.35 16.50 0.10
CA GLY A 23 9.08 17.10 1.41
C GLY A 23 7.76 16.62 2.02
N ASN A 24 7.41 17.16 3.18
CA ASN A 24 6.31 16.62 3.97
C ASN A 24 4.94 17.10 3.47
N ILE A 25 3.98 16.18 3.36
CA ILE A 25 2.57 16.48 3.12
C ILE A 25 1.83 16.34 4.45
N ARG A 26 1.06 17.36 4.84
CA ARG A 26 0.29 17.35 6.09
C ARG A 26 -1.19 17.58 5.81
N PHE A 27 -2.02 16.57 6.09
CA PHE A 27 -3.47 16.69 6.14
C PHE A 27 -3.87 17.07 7.56
N MET A 28 -4.21 18.35 7.72
CA MET A 28 -4.58 18.97 9.00
C MET A 28 -6.10 19.16 9.09
N GLY A 29 -6.59 19.77 10.18
CA GLY A 29 -8.03 20.06 10.34
C GLY A 29 -8.64 20.76 9.12
N GLY A 30 -9.79 20.25 8.66
CA GLY A 30 -10.46 20.69 7.44
C GLY A 30 -9.98 20.03 6.14
N SER A 31 -9.06 19.06 6.23
CA SER A 31 -8.58 18.30 5.06
C SER A 31 -9.41 17.06 4.74
N ASP A 32 -10.58 16.88 5.38
CA ASP A 32 -11.44 15.71 5.17
C ASP A 32 -11.81 15.53 3.68
N PHE A 33 -12.06 14.29 3.26
CA PHE A 33 -12.45 13.96 1.88
C PHE A 33 -11.39 14.32 0.81
N SER A 34 -10.13 14.46 1.22
CA SER A 34 -9.03 14.72 0.29
C SER A 34 -8.60 13.46 -0.46
N LEU A 35 -8.05 13.67 -1.66
CA LEU A 35 -7.51 12.65 -2.54
C LEU A 35 -6.05 12.93 -2.88
N LEU A 36 -5.22 11.90 -2.82
CA LEU A 36 -3.89 11.85 -3.40
C LEU A 36 -3.81 10.63 -4.32
N GLN A 37 -3.54 10.87 -5.61
CA GLN A 37 -3.48 9.79 -6.58
C GLN A 37 -2.34 9.93 -7.58
N GLY A 38 -1.69 8.83 -7.95
CA GLY A 38 -0.79 8.80 -9.12
C GLY A 38 0.53 9.55 -8.89
N ILE A 39 1.07 9.51 -7.68
CA ILE A 39 2.30 10.25 -7.35
C ILE A 39 3.39 9.35 -6.77
N PHE A 40 4.64 9.76 -7.02
CA PHE A 40 5.80 9.34 -6.25
C PHE A 40 6.05 10.41 -5.18
N HIS A 41 6.09 10.01 -3.91
CA HIS A 41 6.32 10.92 -2.81
C HIS A 41 7.61 10.55 -2.06
N ASP A 42 8.48 11.54 -1.89
CA ASP A 42 9.75 11.42 -1.19
C ASP A 42 9.77 12.37 0.02
N GLY A 43 9.24 11.84 1.12
CA GLY A 43 9.04 12.56 2.38
C GLY A 43 7.98 11.87 3.23
N GLU A 44 7.51 12.56 4.26
CA GLU A 44 6.51 12.01 5.18
C GLU A 44 5.11 12.52 4.86
N ILE A 45 4.12 11.63 4.87
CA ILE A 45 2.71 12.01 4.85
C ILE A 45 2.17 11.94 6.27
N TRP A 46 1.66 13.05 6.77
CA TRP A 46 1.03 13.14 8.09
C TRP A 46 -0.47 13.36 7.91
N ILE A 47 -1.30 12.51 8.52
CA ILE A 47 -2.75 12.65 8.52
C ILE A 47 -3.23 12.77 9.95
N GLY A 48 -3.88 13.88 10.29
CA GLY A 48 -4.41 14.10 11.63
C GLY A 48 -3.33 14.28 12.70
N GLU A 49 -2.18 14.86 12.36
CA GLU A 49 -1.15 15.22 13.35
C GLU A 49 -1.61 16.45 14.15
N GLY A 50 -1.84 16.29 15.44
CA GLY A 50 -2.12 17.41 16.35
C GLY A 50 -0.85 17.98 16.96
N THR A 51 -0.71 19.31 16.93
CA THR A 51 0.36 20.06 17.62
C THR A 51 -0.12 20.72 18.91
N THR A 52 -1.40 20.57 19.26
CA THR A 52 -2.05 21.15 20.45
C THR A 52 -2.75 20.07 21.27
N SER A 53 -3.07 20.40 22.53
CA SER A 53 -3.82 19.52 23.45
C SER A 53 -5.21 19.14 22.95
N ASP A 54 -5.79 19.96 22.08
CA ASP A 54 -7.19 19.84 21.66
C ASP A 54 -7.39 18.77 20.57
N GLY A 55 -6.29 18.22 20.04
CA GLY A 55 -6.29 17.17 19.02
C GLY A 55 -6.80 17.66 17.66
N ILE A 56 -6.43 16.93 16.61
CA ILE A 56 -6.97 17.14 15.27
C ILE A 56 -7.55 15.82 14.79
N THR A 57 -8.77 15.87 14.27
CA THR A 57 -9.37 14.72 13.57
C THR A 57 -9.39 15.01 12.08
N VAL A 58 -8.87 14.07 11.28
CA VAL A 58 -8.95 14.09 9.82
C VAL A 58 -9.49 12.76 9.34
N SER A 59 -10.47 12.81 8.46
CA SER A 59 -11.23 11.65 8.03
C SER A 59 -11.39 11.54 6.52
N ASN A 60 -11.64 10.32 6.04
CA ASN A 60 -12.05 10.04 4.66
C ASN A 60 -11.00 10.50 3.63
N ILE A 61 -9.72 10.23 3.88
CA ILE A 61 -8.66 10.50 2.89
C ILE A 61 -8.49 9.26 2.02
N LEU A 62 -8.43 9.47 0.71
CA LEU A 62 -8.06 8.43 -0.25
C LEU A 62 -6.64 8.66 -0.74
N LEU A 63 -5.78 7.67 -0.52
CA LEU A 63 -4.49 7.53 -1.17
C LEU A 63 -4.64 6.42 -2.21
N SER A 64 -4.36 6.68 -3.48
CA SER A 64 -4.49 5.62 -4.49
C SER A 64 -3.41 5.65 -5.55
N ARG A 65 -2.92 4.49 -5.99
CA ARG A 65 -1.91 4.42 -7.08
C ARG A 65 -0.72 5.34 -6.77
N CYS A 66 -0.21 5.26 -5.54
CA CYS A 66 0.88 6.09 -5.06
C CYS A 66 2.06 5.22 -4.64
N ASN A 67 3.27 5.74 -4.86
CA ASN A 67 4.48 5.21 -4.24
C ASN A 67 4.93 6.20 -3.17
N LEU A 68 4.77 5.79 -1.91
CA LEU A 68 4.89 6.62 -0.72
C LEU A 68 6.06 6.13 0.13
N ASP A 69 6.77 7.05 0.79
CA ASP A 69 7.83 6.70 1.71
C ASP A 69 7.29 6.30 3.08
N ILE A 70 7.03 7.28 3.96
CA ILE A 70 6.46 7.06 5.30
C ILE A 70 5.05 7.64 5.39
N LEU A 71 4.11 6.88 5.96
CA LEU A 71 2.76 7.34 6.27
C LEU A 71 2.53 7.36 7.78
N TYR A 72 2.18 8.52 8.32
CA TYR A 72 1.79 8.74 9.70
C TYR A 72 0.29 8.98 9.82
N LEU A 73 -0.42 8.07 10.49
CA LEU A 73 -1.84 8.19 10.82
C LEU A 73 -1.98 8.57 12.29
N SER A 74 -2.26 9.85 12.51
CA SER A 74 -2.38 10.46 13.83
C SER A 74 -1.18 10.19 14.76
N ALA A 75 0.00 10.00 14.16
CA ALA A 75 1.23 9.96 14.93
C ALA A 75 1.58 11.37 15.38
N SER A 76 1.86 11.51 16.67
CA SER A 76 2.26 12.78 17.25
C SER A 76 3.55 12.57 18.03
N SER A 77 4.48 13.50 17.88
CA SER A 77 5.68 13.59 18.73
C SER A 77 5.35 14.01 20.17
N TYR A 78 4.10 14.38 20.44
CA TYR A 78 3.57 14.80 21.75
C TYR A 78 2.43 13.89 22.19
N SER A 79 2.15 13.83 23.49
CA SER A 79 1.10 13.02 24.12
C SER A 79 -0.34 13.47 23.81
N ALA A 80 -0.60 14.01 22.62
CA ALA A 80 -1.90 14.51 22.19
C ALA A 80 -2.82 13.32 21.85
N SER A 81 -3.29 12.65 22.90
CA SER A 81 -4.24 11.53 22.87
C SER A 81 -5.56 11.87 22.20
N ALA A 82 -5.83 13.13 21.86
CA ALA A 82 -7.05 13.58 21.19
C ALA A 82 -6.97 13.56 19.65
N SER A 83 -5.77 13.44 19.06
CA SER A 83 -5.66 13.39 17.60
C SER A 83 -6.17 12.06 17.04
N SER A 84 -6.73 12.08 15.82
CA SER A 84 -7.15 10.86 15.13
C SER A 84 -7.12 11.00 13.60
N ALA A 85 -6.76 9.91 12.93
CA ALA A 85 -7.03 9.71 11.52
C ALA A 85 -8.14 8.66 11.43
N GLN A 86 -9.19 8.90 10.64
CA GLN A 86 -10.32 7.98 10.55
C GLN A 86 -10.68 7.69 9.10
N ASN A 87 -11.11 6.46 8.80
CA ASN A 87 -11.59 6.09 7.46
C ASN A 87 -10.59 6.43 6.33
N ILE A 88 -9.31 6.18 6.59
CA ILE A 88 -8.26 6.38 5.60
C ILE A 88 -8.19 5.15 4.72
N MET A 89 -8.32 5.35 3.42
CA MET A 89 -8.24 4.31 2.42
C MET A 89 -6.94 4.47 1.63
N ALA A 90 -6.15 3.40 1.56
CA ALA A 90 -5.02 3.27 0.66
C ALA A 90 -5.29 2.12 -0.31
N LYS A 91 -5.34 2.41 -1.62
CA LYS A 91 -5.61 1.41 -2.66
C LYS A 91 -4.56 1.46 -3.75
N ASP A 92 -4.04 0.30 -4.16
CA ASP A 92 -3.01 0.21 -5.20
C ASP A 92 -1.74 1.03 -4.85
N CYS A 93 -1.37 1.05 -3.56
CA CYS A 93 -0.24 1.85 -3.08
C CYS A 93 0.98 1.00 -2.74
N ILE A 94 2.17 1.57 -2.91
CA ILE A 94 3.43 1.04 -2.42
C ILE A 94 3.90 1.91 -1.24
N PHE A 95 4.20 1.28 -0.12
CA PHE A 95 4.81 1.93 1.05
C PHE A 95 6.27 1.46 1.17
N ARG A 96 7.21 2.34 0.81
CA ARG A 96 8.66 2.06 0.78
C ARG A 96 9.27 1.99 2.17
N ALA A 97 8.68 2.70 3.13
CA ALA A 97 9.06 2.65 4.53
C ALA A 97 7.81 2.37 5.39
N ASN A 98 7.79 2.88 6.62
CA ASN A 98 6.81 2.46 7.62
C ASN A 98 5.44 3.14 7.44
N VAL A 99 4.39 2.40 7.79
CA VAL A 99 3.08 2.97 8.09
C VAL A 99 2.92 3.00 9.60
N VAL A 100 2.82 4.18 10.19
CA VAL A 100 2.80 4.38 11.64
C VAL A 100 1.45 4.93 12.04
N CYS A 101 0.74 4.21 12.91
CA CYS A 101 -0.60 4.57 13.33
C CYS A 101 -0.62 4.78 14.85
N GLN A 102 -0.96 5.95 15.37
CA GLN A 102 -1.05 6.17 16.82
C GLN A 102 -2.33 6.88 17.21
N ASN A 103 -2.67 6.85 18.50
CA ASN A 103 -3.86 7.50 19.05
C ASN A 103 -5.16 6.90 18.46
N ASN A 104 -6.28 7.64 18.51
CA ASN A 104 -7.65 7.15 18.33
C ASN A 104 -8.04 6.82 16.87
N ASN A 105 -7.17 6.12 16.13
CA ASN A 105 -7.40 5.68 14.76
C ASN A 105 -8.52 4.65 14.66
N ARG A 106 -9.27 4.69 13.56
CA ARG A 106 -10.31 3.69 13.27
C ARG A 106 -10.71 3.64 11.80
N GLY A 107 -11.14 2.46 11.35
CA GLY A 107 -11.79 2.27 10.06
C GLY A 107 -10.87 2.40 8.85
N HIS A 108 -9.57 2.14 8.99
CA HIS A 108 -8.65 2.19 7.84
C HIS A 108 -8.78 0.96 6.96
N LEU A 109 -8.64 1.17 5.65
CA LEU A 109 -8.60 0.12 4.65
C LEU A 109 -7.33 0.25 3.82
N PHE A 110 -6.56 -0.83 3.75
CA PHE A 110 -5.46 -0.98 2.81
C PHE A 110 -5.80 -2.11 1.85
N SER A 111 -5.84 -1.85 0.55
CA SER A 111 -6.20 -2.84 -0.46
C SER A 111 -5.22 -2.82 -1.62
N ASN A 112 -4.75 -4.00 -2.03
CA ASN A 112 -3.86 -4.12 -3.18
C ASN A 112 -2.55 -3.32 -2.96
N CYS A 113 -2.06 -3.34 -1.72
CA CYS A 113 -0.87 -2.59 -1.33
C CYS A 113 0.37 -3.48 -1.22
N ILE A 114 1.54 -2.88 -1.48
CA ILE A 114 2.84 -3.49 -1.20
C ILE A 114 3.48 -2.74 -0.03
N PHE A 115 3.83 -3.46 1.02
CA PHE A 115 4.51 -2.94 2.21
C PHE A 115 5.95 -3.42 2.24
N GLN A 116 6.89 -2.52 1.90
CA GLN A 116 8.33 -2.73 2.06
C GLN A 116 8.74 -2.59 3.53
N GLY A 117 8.19 -1.59 4.22
CA GLY A 117 8.43 -1.34 5.64
C GLY A 117 7.43 -2.04 6.56
N GLN A 118 7.51 -1.70 7.85
CA GLN A 118 6.61 -2.21 8.88
C GLN A 118 5.32 -1.40 8.97
N ILE A 119 4.26 -2.04 9.44
CA ILE A 119 3.10 -1.35 9.98
C ILE A 119 3.22 -1.32 11.51
N ASN A 120 3.26 -0.12 12.08
CA ASN A 120 3.51 0.12 13.50
C ASN A 120 2.26 0.66 14.21
N TYR A 121 1.99 0.14 15.40
CA TYR A 121 1.00 0.61 16.36
C TYR A 121 -0.45 0.62 15.83
N LEU A 122 -0.72 -0.20 14.83
CA LEU A 122 -2.00 -0.29 14.15
C LEU A 122 -3.09 -0.82 15.10
N SER A 123 -4.17 -0.05 15.32
CA SER A 123 -5.32 -0.46 16.15
C SER A 123 -6.61 0.23 15.69
N GLY A 124 -7.78 -0.25 16.15
CA GLY A 124 -9.06 0.43 15.92
C GLY A 124 -9.92 -0.10 14.76
N GLY A 125 -9.81 -1.39 14.41
CA GLY A 125 -10.67 -2.03 13.41
C GLY A 125 -10.23 -1.69 11.99
N ILE A 126 -9.12 -2.30 11.58
CA ILE A 126 -8.44 -2.00 10.32
C ILE A 126 -8.49 -3.23 9.44
N THR A 127 -8.70 -3.02 8.14
CA THR A 127 -8.77 -4.10 7.17
C THR A 127 -7.64 -3.95 6.17
N ILE A 128 -6.93 -5.06 5.92
CA ILE A 128 -5.90 -5.16 4.89
C ILE A 128 -6.29 -6.31 3.97
N ASN A 129 -6.52 -6.01 2.70
CA ASN A 129 -6.96 -7.00 1.71
C ASN A 129 -5.93 -7.11 0.59
N ASN A 130 -5.73 -8.31 0.07
CA ASN A 130 -5.02 -8.56 -1.19
C ASN A 130 -3.67 -7.83 -1.23
N SER A 131 -2.87 -7.91 -0.16
CA SER A 131 -1.66 -7.10 -0.01
C SER A 131 -0.42 -7.97 0.18
N ILE A 132 0.74 -7.42 -0.15
CA ILE A 132 2.04 -8.10 -0.05
C ILE A 132 2.89 -7.39 1.01
N PHE A 133 3.47 -8.17 1.92
CA PHE A 133 4.37 -7.69 2.95
C PHE A 133 5.76 -8.28 2.72
N LEU A 134 6.73 -7.40 2.45
CA LEU A 134 8.10 -7.78 2.11
C LEU A 134 9.05 -7.69 3.31
N HIS A 135 8.66 -6.97 4.37
CA HIS A 135 9.45 -6.88 5.59
C HIS A 135 9.45 -8.19 6.39
N ASN A 136 10.58 -8.56 7.00
CA ASN A 136 10.71 -9.80 7.78
C ASN A 136 9.97 -9.76 9.15
N SER A 137 9.61 -8.57 9.63
CA SER A 137 8.75 -8.40 10.81
C SER A 137 7.68 -7.35 10.48
N PRO A 138 6.68 -7.66 9.67
CA PRO A 138 5.86 -6.67 8.99
C PRO A 138 4.90 -5.92 9.92
N LEU A 139 4.67 -6.43 11.13
CA LEU A 139 3.71 -5.89 12.06
C LEU A 139 4.41 -5.57 13.40
N TYR A 140 4.24 -4.37 13.94
CA TYR A 140 4.75 -3.98 15.26
C TYR A 140 3.60 -3.41 16.10
N SER A 141 3.28 -4.03 17.24
CA SER A 141 2.16 -3.61 18.10
C SER A 141 0.84 -3.41 17.34
N VAL A 142 0.54 -4.34 16.43
CA VAL A 142 -0.69 -4.35 15.63
C VAL A 142 -1.77 -5.18 16.34
N THR A 143 -2.94 -4.58 16.56
CA THR A 143 -4.04 -5.19 17.31
C THR A 143 -5.39 -5.03 16.58
N SER A 144 -6.29 -6.00 16.74
CA SER A 144 -7.65 -5.96 16.17
C SER A 144 -7.72 -5.64 14.67
N ALA A 145 -6.73 -6.10 13.90
CA ALA A 145 -6.71 -5.96 12.44
C ALA A 145 -7.31 -7.21 11.76
N LEU A 146 -7.94 -7.02 10.62
CA LEU A 146 -8.43 -8.06 9.73
C LEU A 146 -7.57 -8.08 8.48
N LEU A 147 -6.84 -9.16 8.24
CA LEU A 147 -5.95 -9.32 7.10
C LEU A 147 -6.46 -10.47 6.24
N ASN A 148 -6.84 -10.19 5.00
CA ASN A 148 -7.41 -11.18 4.08
C ASN A 148 -6.55 -11.31 2.83
N ASN A 149 -6.34 -12.54 2.36
CA ASN A 149 -5.70 -12.83 1.07
C ASN A 149 -4.31 -12.18 0.90
N CYS A 150 -3.57 -12.04 2.00
CA CYS A 150 -2.27 -11.37 2.00
C CYS A 150 -1.11 -12.38 1.88
N ILE A 151 0.00 -11.93 1.30
CA ILE A 151 1.25 -12.70 1.22
C ILE A 151 2.32 -12.03 2.09
N PHE A 152 2.98 -12.80 2.94
CA PHE A 152 3.98 -12.31 3.89
C PHE A 152 5.33 -13.00 3.65
N SER A 153 6.36 -12.22 3.33
CA SER A 153 7.75 -12.69 3.12
C SER A 153 8.53 -12.97 4.40
N VAL A 154 7.82 -13.25 5.49
CA VAL A 154 8.41 -13.52 6.81
C VAL A 154 9.06 -14.89 6.80
N GLU A 155 10.39 -14.95 6.95
CA GLU A 155 11.15 -16.20 6.93
C GLU A 155 11.34 -16.81 8.32
N SER A 156 11.18 -16.02 9.39
CA SER A 156 11.29 -16.50 10.77
C SER A 156 10.25 -15.89 11.70
N THR A 157 9.89 -16.61 12.75
CA THR A 157 9.04 -16.06 13.81
C THR A 157 9.82 -15.01 14.60
N PRO A 158 9.17 -13.91 15.04
CA PRO A 158 7.74 -13.63 14.93
C PRO A 158 7.36 -12.71 13.75
N ILE A 159 6.13 -12.87 13.24
CA ILE A 159 5.47 -11.87 12.35
C ILE A 159 5.34 -10.50 13.06
N TYR A 160 5.41 -10.50 14.39
CA TYR A 160 5.16 -9.36 15.26
C TYR A 160 6.34 -9.05 16.17
N SER A 161 6.75 -7.79 16.26
CA SER A 161 7.54 -7.33 17.41
C SER A 161 6.64 -6.60 18.40
N ALA A 162 6.55 -7.13 19.64
CA ALA A 162 5.87 -6.57 20.82
C ALA A 162 4.34 -6.27 20.75
N GLY A 163 3.58 -6.77 21.74
CA GLY A 163 2.27 -6.22 22.15
C GLY A 163 1.09 -6.38 21.18
N GLY A 164 1.07 -7.44 20.36
CA GLY A 164 -0.02 -7.69 19.41
C GLY A 164 -1.10 -8.61 19.99
N ALA A 165 -2.29 -8.08 20.28
CA ALA A 165 -3.45 -8.90 20.64
C ALA A 165 -4.55 -8.79 19.56
N LYS A 166 -5.11 -9.93 19.14
CA LYS A 166 -6.43 -10.09 18.47
C LYS A 166 -6.55 -9.67 17.00
N SER A 167 -5.50 -9.77 16.19
CA SER A 167 -5.66 -9.69 14.73
C SER A 167 -6.09 -11.03 14.14
N THR A 168 -6.91 -10.98 13.08
CA THR A 168 -7.41 -12.15 12.34
C THR A 168 -6.81 -12.14 10.94
N PHE A 169 -6.26 -13.27 10.54
CA PHE A 169 -5.69 -13.53 9.22
C PHE A 169 -6.58 -14.57 8.56
N ASN A 170 -7.15 -14.25 7.40
CA ASN A 170 -7.94 -15.19 6.60
C ASN A 170 -7.25 -15.41 5.26
N ASN A 171 -7.04 -16.67 4.88
CA ASN A 171 -6.52 -17.03 3.55
C ASN A 171 -5.17 -16.36 3.23
N CYS A 172 -4.35 -16.10 4.24
CA CYS A 172 -3.02 -15.52 4.08
C CYS A 172 -1.94 -16.59 3.91
N ILE A 173 -0.88 -16.26 3.18
CA ILE A 173 0.29 -17.11 2.94
C ILE A 173 1.52 -16.49 3.58
N PHE A 174 2.31 -17.29 4.28
CA PHE A 174 3.48 -16.84 5.03
C PHE A 174 4.72 -17.65 4.65
N GLY A 175 5.86 -16.98 4.48
CA GLY A 175 7.15 -17.59 4.14
C GLY A 175 7.82 -18.39 5.26
N MET A 176 7.09 -18.71 6.33
CA MET A 176 7.61 -19.44 7.50
C MET A 176 7.28 -20.92 7.42
N SER A 177 8.07 -21.74 8.10
CA SER A 177 7.94 -23.21 8.16
C SER A 177 6.85 -23.71 9.09
N ALA A 178 6.43 -22.90 10.05
CA ALA A 178 5.32 -23.20 10.93
C ALA A 178 4.72 -21.91 11.47
N PHE A 179 3.41 -21.93 11.73
CA PHE A 179 2.80 -20.89 12.53
C PHE A 179 3.36 -20.94 13.95
N PRO A 180 3.63 -19.78 14.60
CA PRO A 180 4.04 -19.76 15.99
C PRO A 180 3.02 -20.54 16.83
N THR A 181 3.48 -21.54 17.56
CA THR A 181 2.63 -22.31 18.47
C THR A 181 2.18 -21.41 19.61
N ASN A 182 0.89 -21.50 19.94
CA ASN A 182 0.21 -20.72 20.98
C ASN A 182 0.78 -21.01 22.38
N GLU A 183 1.90 -20.38 22.75
CA GLU A 183 2.49 -20.56 24.07
C GLU A 183 2.27 -19.30 24.94
N SER A 184 1.16 -19.35 25.68
CA SER A 184 0.83 -18.56 26.88
C SER A 184 0.86 -17.02 26.78
N SER A 185 -0.29 -16.41 26.46
CA SER A 185 -0.76 -15.12 27.01
C SER A 185 -2.07 -14.71 26.32
N SER A 186 -2.83 -13.79 26.91
CA SER A 186 -4.14 -13.28 26.47
C SER A 186 -4.17 -12.58 25.09
N ASP A 187 -3.11 -12.68 24.29
CA ASP A 187 -2.80 -11.85 23.14
C ASP A 187 -2.72 -12.70 21.85
N TYR A 188 -3.73 -13.54 21.60
CA TYR A 188 -3.74 -14.48 20.47
C TYR A 188 -4.13 -13.82 19.14
N HIS A 189 -3.48 -14.29 18.07
CA HIS A 189 -3.88 -14.06 16.68
C HIS A 189 -4.67 -15.25 16.14
N TYR A 190 -5.63 -14.98 15.26
CA TYR A 190 -6.43 -16.01 14.62
C TYR A 190 -5.95 -16.22 13.19
N PHE A 191 -5.50 -17.44 12.87
CA PHE A 191 -5.13 -17.84 11.51
C PHE A 191 -6.23 -18.77 11.00
N ASN A 192 -7.00 -18.30 10.02
CA ASN A 192 -8.12 -19.02 9.44
C ASN A 192 -7.82 -19.34 7.97
N ASN A 193 -7.72 -20.63 7.65
CA ASN A 193 -7.34 -21.11 6.32
C ASN A 193 -6.04 -20.46 5.79
N CYS A 194 -5.05 -20.26 6.66
CA CYS A 194 -3.74 -19.72 6.28
C CYS A 194 -2.76 -20.84 5.92
N LEU A 195 -1.78 -20.52 5.08
CA LEU A 195 -0.70 -21.42 4.68
C LEU A 195 0.66 -20.94 5.20
N ALA A 196 1.36 -21.81 5.92
CA ALA A 196 2.79 -21.67 6.18
C ALA A 196 3.55 -22.35 5.04
N TYR A 197 4.12 -21.57 4.12
CA TYR A 197 4.71 -22.04 2.88
C TYR A 197 6.06 -22.76 3.10
N GLY A 198 6.80 -22.37 4.15
CA GLY A 198 8.04 -23.03 4.56
C GLY A 198 9.30 -22.65 3.79
N SER A 199 9.20 -21.70 2.86
CA SER A 199 10.33 -21.04 2.20
C SER A 199 10.00 -19.59 1.92
N ASN A 200 10.95 -18.85 1.34
CA ASN A 200 10.71 -17.48 0.93
C ASN A 200 9.55 -17.43 -0.10
N VAL A 201 8.59 -16.53 0.14
CA VAL A 201 7.42 -16.35 -0.75
C VAL A 201 7.76 -15.69 -2.07
N ILE A 202 9.00 -15.25 -2.29
CA ILE A 202 9.43 -14.67 -3.57
C ILE A 202 9.22 -15.63 -4.75
N ASP A 203 9.33 -16.95 -4.52
CA ASP A 203 9.10 -17.97 -5.54
C ASP A 203 7.61 -18.12 -5.93
N LEU A 204 6.69 -17.48 -5.20
CA LEU A 204 5.27 -17.43 -5.55
C LEU A 204 4.99 -16.49 -6.73
N PHE A 205 5.95 -15.63 -7.08
CA PHE A 205 5.81 -14.57 -8.07
C PHE A 205 6.60 -14.87 -9.35
N ALA A 206 6.17 -14.31 -10.47
CA ALA A 206 6.75 -14.54 -11.78
C ALA A 206 8.22 -14.10 -11.87
N ASN A 207 8.58 -12.97 -11.24
CA ASN A 207 9.96 -12.50 -11.17
C ASN A 207 10.20 -11.56 -9.98
N VAL A 208 10.46 -12.12 -8.80
CA VAL A 208 10.89 -11.38 -7.60
C VAL A 208 12.16 -12.06 -7.06
N PRO A 209 13.37 -11.52 -7.31
CA PRO A 209 14.62 -12.19 -6.89
C PRO A 209 14.95 -12.01 -5.40
N GLU A 210 14.33 -11.05 -4.72
CA GLU A 210 14.54 -10.75 -3.30
C GLU A 210 13.32 -10.05 -2.71
N ALA A 211 13.14 -10.12 -1.39
CA ALA A 211 12.00 -9.56 -0.67
C ALA A 211 12.06 -8.02 -0.56
N ARG A 212 12.01 -7.33 -1.70
CA ARG A 212 11.91 -5.87 -1.77
C ARG A 212 11.06 -5.44 -2.96
N PHE A 213 10.54 -4.22 -2.90
CA PHE A 213 9.89 -3.58 -4.03
C PHE A 213 10.94 -3.02 -5.01
N ASP A 214 10.75 -3.32 -6.28
CA ASP A 214 11.47 -2.73 -7.41
C ASP A 214 10.50 -2.66 -8.60
N TYR A 215 10.58 -1.60 -9.42
CA TYR A 215 9.73 -1.49 -10.62
C TYR A 215 10.07 -2.54 -11.68
N MET A 216 11.26 -3.15 -11.60
CA MET A 216 11.67 -4.22 -12.51
C MET A 216 11.18 -5.60 -12.09
N PHE A 217 10.54 -5.73 -10.93
CA PHE A 217 10.04 -7.01 -10.43
C PHE A 217 8.61 -7.25 -10.91
N ASP A 218 8.28 -8.52 -11.13
CA ASP A 218 6.95 -8.96 -11.54
C ASP A 218 6.27 -9.70 -10.39
N PHE A 219 5.33 -9.01 -9.76
CA PHE A 219 4.52 -9.51 -8.64
C PHE A 219 3.27 -10.27 -9.07
N HIS A 220 3.08 -10.54 -10.38
CA HIS A 220 2.10 -11.55 -10.80
C HIS A 220 2.49 -12.91 -10.20
N LEU A 221 1.49 -13.75 -9.93
CA LEU A 221 1.76 -15.09 -9.44
C LEU A 221 2.45 -15.93 -10.53
N ALA A 222 3.47 -16.68 -10.13
CA ALA A 222 4.12 -17.65 -11.00
C ALA A 222 3.15 -18.77 -11.40
N GLU A 223 3.40 -19.42 -12.54
CA GLU A 223 2.66 -20.61 -12.92
C GLU A 223 2.77 -21.69 -11.82
N GLY A 224 1.63 -22.23 -11.38
CA GLY A 224 1.57 -23.22 -10.31
C GLY A 224 1.78 -22.66 -8.90
N SER A 225 1.81 -21.34 -8.73
CA SER A 225 1.88 -20.71 -7.42
C SER A 225 0.74 -21.17 -6.51
N VAL A 226 1.07 -21.57 -5.29
CA VAL A 226 0.06 -21.96 -4.27
C VAL A 226 -0.82 -20.79 -3.83
N ALA A 227 -0.45 -19.56 -4.21
CA ALA A 227 -1.28 -18.37 -3.99
C ALA A 227 -2.43 -18.23 -4.98
N SER A 228 -2.40 -18.98 -6.09
CA SER A 228 -3.48 -18.96 -7.08
C SER A 228 -4.71 -19.69 -6.53
N GLY A 229 -5.84 -18.99 -6.49
CA GLY A 229 -7.11 -19.50 -5.96
C GLY A 229 -7.15 -19.79 -4.45
N PHE A 230 -6.13 -19.39 -3.69
CA PHE A 230 -6.05 -19.65 -2.25
C PHE A 230 -6.87 -18.67 -1.40
N GLY A 231 -7.14 -17.49 -1.96
CA GLY A 231 -7.91 -16.42 -1.34
C GLY A 231 -9.36 -16.80 -1.04
N LEU A 232 -10.02 -15.95 -0.28
CA LEU A 232 -11.46 -16.02 -0.03
C LEU A 232 -12.23 -16.17 -1.34
N GLU A 233 -13.20 -17.08 -1.36
CA GLU A 233 -14.04 -17.36 -2.54
C GLU A 233 -13.25 -17.87 -3.76
N GLY A 234 -12.02 -18.37 -3.56
CA GLY A 234 -11.20 -18.92 -4.63
C GLY A 234 -10.50 -17.86 -5.47
N THR A 235 -10.36 -16.63 -4.98
CA THR A 235 -9.53 -15.61 -5.63
C THR A 235 -8.05 -15.84 -5.37
N ASP A 236 -7.18 -15.17 -6.12
CA ASP A 236 -5.75 -15.18 -5.84
C ASP A 236 -5.42 -14.38 -4.56
N CYS A 237 -4.29 -14.69 -3.94
CA CYS A 237 -3.69 -13.85 -2.88
C CYS A 237 -2.70 -12.84 -3.46
N GLY A 238 -2.47 -11.74 -2.72
CA GLY A 238 -1.59 -10.65 -3.15
C GLY A 238 -2.31 -9.59 -3.98
N ILE A 239 -1.55 -8.64 -4.54
CA ILE A 239 -2.09 -7.39 -5.11
C ILE A 239 -2.96 -7.58 -6.36
N TYR A 240 -2.77 -8.66 -7.11
CA TYR A 240 -3.58 -8.99 -8.29
C TYR A 240 -4.79 -9.88 -7.97
N GLY A 241 -5.03 -10.16 -6.68
CA GLY A 241 -6.19 -10.91 -6.21
C GLY A 241 -7.45 -10.08 -5.99
N GLY A 242 -8.57 -10.77 -5.76
CA GLY A 242 -9.87 -10.19 -5.45
C GLY A 242 -10.65 -9.61 -6.63
N ALA A 243 -11.76 -8.92 -6.34
CA ALA A 243 -12.65 -8.34 -7.35
C ALA A 243 -12.10 -7.07 -8.03
N GLU A 244 -11.18 -6.38 -7.36
CA GLU A 244 -10.54 -5.16 -7.84
C GLU A 244 -9.01 -5.35 -7.73
N PRO A 245 -8.36 -6.03 -8.69
CA PRO A 245 -6.92 -6.24 -8.67
C PRO A 245 -6.15 -4.93 -8.89
N TYR A 246 -4.88 -4.92 -8.51
CA TYR A 246 -3.97 -3.81 -8.76
C TYR A 246 -3.95 -3.43 -10.24
N LYS A 247 -4.16 -2.15 -10.54
CA LYS A 247 -4.13 -1.67 -11.91
C LYS A 247 -2.69 -1.60 -12.41
N GLU A 248 -2.40 -2.35 -13.47
CA GLU A 248 -1.08 -2.38 -14.11
C GLU A 248 -0.59 -0.97 -14.47
N GLY A 249 0.69 -0.70 -14.23
CA GLY A 249 1.28 0.63 -14.39
C GLY A 249 0.78 1.72 -13.42
N ALA A 250 -0.16 1.39 -12.51
CA ALA A 250 -0.72 2.31 -11.51
C ALA A 250 -1.19 3.65 -12.10
N ILE A 251 -1.77 3.61 -13.30
CA ILE A 251 -2.13 4.84 -14.02
C ILE A 251 -3.33 5.51 -13.32
N PRO A 252 -3.21 6.79 -12.92
CA PRO A 252 -4.28 7.55 -12.27
C PRO A 252 -5.51 7.73 -13.17
N ILE A 253 -6.62 8.23 -12.61
CA ILE A 253 -7.91 8.32 -13.33
C ILE A 253 -7.95 9.42 -14.42
N ASN A 254 -7.01 10.37 -14.41
CA ASN A 254 -6.99 11.42 -15.42
C ASN A 254 -6.66 10.83 -16.81
N PRO A 255 -7.11 11.49 -17.90
CA PRO A 255 -6.70 11.13 -19.24
C PRO A 255 -5.18 11.01 -19.32
N HIS A 256 -4.71 9.88 -19.83
CA HIS A 256 -3.30 9.54 -19.85
C HIS A 256 -2.73 9.73 -21.24
N ILE A 257 -1.62 10.46 -21.33
CA ILE A 257 -0.91 10.62 -22.59
C ILE A 257 -0.02 9.40 -22.78
N GLN A 258 -0.36 8.55 -23.76
CA GLN A 258 0.37 7.32 -24.05
C GLN A 258 1.64 7.58 -24.87
N SER A 259 1.58 8.55 -25.80
CA SER A 259 2.72 8.91 -26.63
C SER A 259 2.66 10.36 -27.10
N ILE A 260 3.85 10.96 -27.25
CA ILE A 260 4.05 12.30 -27.77
C ILE A 260 5.15 12.24 -28.82
N TYR A 261 4.88 12.76 -30.01
CA TYR A 261 5.88 12.98 -31.05
C TYR A 261 5.93 14.46 -31.41
N ILE A 262 7.09 15.09 -31.15
CA ILE A 262 7.38 16.47 -31.52
C ILE A 262 8.62 16.45 -32.42
N PRO A 263 8.50 16.78 -33.72
CA PRO A 263 9.65 16.88 -34.61
C PRO A 263 10.66 17.92 -34.12
N GLY A 264 11.96 17.71 -34.40
CA GLY A 264 13.00 18.68 -34.05
C GLY A 264 13.00 19.94 -34.92
N THR A 265 12.32 19.92 -36.08
CA THR A 265 12.24 21.04 -37.03
C THR A 265 10.85 21.13 -37.66
N THR A 266 10.54 22.29 -38.21
CA THR A 266 9.37 22.47 -39.08
C THR A 266 9.53 21.74 -40.41
N ASP A 267 8.41 21.47 -41.08
CA ASP A 267 8.39 20.99 -42.46
C ASP A 267 8.75 22.11 -43.45
N GLY A 268 8.78 21.79 -44.76
CA GLY A 268 9.10 22.74 -45.82
C GLY A 268 8.13 23.93 -45.95
N GLN A 269 6.99 23.91 -45.23
CA GLN A 269 6.03 25.02 -45.16
C GLN A 269 6.14 25.81 -43.86
N GLY A 270 7.09 25.48 -42.98
CA GLY A 270 7.25 26.11 -41.68
C GLY A 270 6.27 25.59 -40.61
N LYS A 271 5.63 24.42 -40.80
CA LYS A 271 4.71 23.84 -39.81
C LYS A 271 5.40 22.79 -38.95
N LEU A 272 5.06 22.73 -37.67
CA LEU A 272 5.53 21.70 -36.74
C LEU A 272 4.42 20.67 -36.54
N ASN A 273 4.58 19.47 -37.10
CA ASN A 273 3.55 18.43 -37.06
C ASN A 273 3.69 17.58 -35.79
N ILE A 274 2.90 17.92 -34.76
CA ILE A 274 2.88 17.23 -33.46
C ILE A 274 1.81 16.14 -33.49
N SER A 275 2.12 14.96 -32.93
CA SER A 275 1.16 13.89 -32.71
C SER A 275 1.13 13.50 -31.23
N VAL A 276 -0.07 13.32 -30.68
CA VAL A 276 -0.28 12.92 -29.28
C VAL A 276 -1.38 11.87 -29.23
N THR A 277 -1.12 10.73 -28.60
CA THR A 277 -2.14 9.72 -28.29
C THR A 277 -2.52 9.81 -26.83
N VAL A 278 -3.83 9.93 -26.56
CA VAL A 278 -4.39 10.06 -25.21
C VAL A 278 -5.48 9.02 -25.02
N GLU A 279 -5.54 8.42 -23.84
CA GLU A 279 -6.54 7.43 -23.47
C GLU A 279 -7.26 7.85 -22.18
N ALA A 280 -8.59 7.73 -22.16
CA ALA A 280 -9.35 7.85 -20.92
C ALA A 280 -9.06 6.63 -20.03
N GLN A 281 -8.94 6.85 -18.72
CA GLN A 281 -8.58 5.80 -17.79
C GLN A 281 -9.83 5.28 -17.08
N ASP A 282 -10.03 3.96 -17.16
CA ASP A 282 -11.04 3.29 -16.36
C ASP A 282 -10.60 3.19 -14.89
N ASN A 283 -11.61 3.14 -14.02
CA ASN A 283 -11.45 3.04 -12.57
C ASN A 283 -11.04 1.64 -12.13
#